data_AF-A0A4Y2SJK1-F1
#
_entry.id   AF-A0A4Y2SJK1-F1
#
_cell.length_a   1.000
_cell.length_b   1.000
_cell.length_c   1.000
_cell.angle_alpha   90.00
_cell.angle_beta   90.00
_cell.angle_gamma   90.00
#
_symmetry.space_group_name_H-M   'P 1'
#
loop_
_entity.id
_entity.type
_entity.pdbx_description
1 polymer ?
#
loop_
_entity_poly.entity_id
_entity_poly.type
_entity_poly.pdbx_seq_one_letter_code
_entity_poly.pdbx_strand_id
1 'polypeptide(L)'
;MVLWSVPLIFLQYLKLKKVVAESLEAASLEKEKLEESLEEIKEDDADDNSRLEHQRREIAFESGIKCISLLSYMTQHLKTIPLGVLHRLLVVHDVPLLFSNLLYEPPWSKEVDGERVRYVDGKWKKLSPVDFMKISKTEGQIWIALIQLLLNPDCQKKYDMSGYKKDQLLKVLPNFLAKLSTGSLFIQSIRSQRYKSKLEFDG
;
A
#
# COMPACT_ATOMS: atom_id res chain seq x y z
N MET A 1 -6.65 27.87 -15.65
CA MET A 1 -5.55 27.10 -16.26
C MET A 1 -5.13 25.92 -15.38
N VAL A 2 -6.01 24.94 -15.07
CA VAL A 2 -5.60 23.68 -14.41
C VAL A 2 -6.56 22.52 -14.79
N LEU A 3 -7.09 22.51 -16.02
CA LEU A 3 -7.98 21.43 -16.48
C LEU A 3 -7.23 20.30 -17.22
N TRP A 4 -5.96 20.49 -17.57
CA TRP A 4 -5.18 19.52 -18.35
C TRP A 4 -4.38 18.52 -17.49
N SER A 5 -4.31 18.69 -16.17
CA SER A 5 -3.67 17.72 -15.26
C SER A 5 -4.61 16.64 -14.74
N VAL A 6 -5.93 16.86 -14.82
CA VAL A 6 -6.96 15.88 -14.42
C VAL A 6 -6.99 14.64 -15.34
N PRO A 7 -6.85 14.77 -16.67
CA PRO A 7 -6.71 13.63 -17.57
C PRO A 7 -5.41 12.86 -17.33
N LEU A 8 -4.31 13.51 -16.95
CA LEU A 8 -3.05 12.82 -16.64
C LEU A 8 -3.14 11.97 -15.38
N ILE A 9 -3.78 12.46 -14.32
CA ILE A 9 -4.01 11.68 -13.08
C ILE A 9 -5.02 10.56 -13.34
N PHE A 10 -6.03 10.81 -14.17
CA PHE A 10 -7.01 9.79 -14.61
C PHE A 10 -6.37 8.72 -15.50
N LEU A 11 -5.45 9.10 -16.40
CA LEU A 11 -4.64 8.18 -17.20
C LEU A 11 -3.62 7.42 -16.34
N GLN A 12 -3.06 8.03 -15.29
CA GLN A 12 -2.17 7.36 -14.35
C GLN A 12 -2.93 6.33 -13.50
N TYR A 13 -4.17 6.66 -13.07
CA TYR A 13 -5.04 5.78 -12.29
C TYR A 13 -5.63 4.64 -13.13
N LEU A 14 -6.09 4.93 -14.36
CA LEU A 14 -6.49 3.89 -15.31
C LEU A 14 -5.28 3.03 -15.67
N LYS A 15 -4.09 3.61 -15.86
CA LYS A 15 -2.86 2.83 -16.03
C LYS A 15 -2.54 2.02 -14.78
N LEU A 16 -2.80 2.48 -13.56
CA LEU A 16 -2.52 1.70 -12.35
C LEU A 16 -3.50 0.55 -12.15
N LYS A 17 -4.81 0.81 -12.31
CA LYS A 17 -5.85 -0.23 -12.30
C LYS A 17 -5.64 -1.22 -13.45
N LYS A 18 -5.32 -0.73 -14.64
CA LYS A 18 -5.01 -1.52 -15.82
C LYS A 18 -3.72 -2.31 -15.64
N VAL A 19 -2.64 -1.71 -15.13
CA VAL A 19 -1.37 -2.42 -14.86
C VAL A 19 -1.53 -3.44 -13.75
N VAL A 20 -2.30 -3.17 -12.69
CA VAL A 20 -2.54 -4.13 -11.61
C VAL A 20 -3.47 -5.26 -12.07
N ALA A 21 -4.54 -4.96 -12.80
CA ALA A 21 -5.44 -5.96 -13.37
C ALA A 21 -4.76 -6.77 -14.49
N GLU A 22 -4.04 -6.12 -15.41
CA GLU A 22 -3.22 -6.76 -16.44
C GLU A 22 -2.07 -7.54 -15.81
N SER A 23 -1.46 -7.11 -14.70
CA SER A 23 -0.43 -7.92 -14.02
C SER A 23 -1.00 -9.16 -13.33
N LEU A 24 -2.28 -9.12 -12.94
CA LEU A 24 -2.97 -10.23 -12.30
C LEU A 24 -3.57 -11.20 -13.34
N GLU A 25 -4.13 -10.67 -14.42
CA GLU A 25 -4.67 -11.43 -15.56
C GLU A 25 -3.56 -11.96 -16.47
N ALA A 26 -2.49 -11.18 -16.75
CA ALA A 26 -1.31 -11.69 -17.44
C ALA A 26 -0.62 -12.78 -16.62
N ALA A 27 -0.53 -12.67 -15.29
CA ALA A 27 0.02 -13.77 -14.48
C ALA A 27 -0.79 -15.09 -14.58
N SER A 28 -2.10 -15.03 -14.86
CA SER A 28 -2.93 -16.22 -15.10
C SER A 28 -2.93 -16.69 -16.56
N LEU A 29 -2.99 -15.78 -17.54
CA LEU A 29 -3.02 -16.10 -18.97
C LEU A 29 -1.63 -16.43 -19.53
N GLU A 30 -0.56 -15.83 -18.98
CA GLU A 30 0.84 -16.12 -19.33
C GLU A 30 1.23 -17.50 -18.84
N LYS A 31 0.64 -18.03 -17.75
CA LYS A 31 0.81 -19.44 -17.35
C LYS A 31 0.15 -20.42 -18.33
N GLU A 32 -1.09 -20.15 -18.75
CA GLU A 32 -1.85 -21.02 -19.67
C GLU A 32 -1.29 -20.96 -21.11
N LYS A 33 -0.82 -19.78 -21.54
CA LYS A 33 -0.21 -19.56 -22.86
C LYS A 33 1.28 -19.94 -22.93
N LEU A 34 2.01 -19.94 -21.80
CA LEU A 34 3.36 -20.54 -21.71
C LEU A 34 3.28 -22.04 -21.98
N GLU A 35 2.35 -22.74 -21.31
CA GLU A 35 2.23 -24.20 -21.46
C GLU A 35 1.92 -24.62 -22.90
N GLU A 36 1.20 -23.78 -23.66
CA GLU A 36 0.87 -24.02 -25.08
C GLU A 36 1.95 -23.53 -26.07
N SER A 37 2.80 -22.55 -25.69
CA SER A 37 3.83 -21.96 -26.58
C SER A 37 5.25 -22.49 -26.35
N LEU A 38 5.48 -23.27 -25.28
CA LEU A 38 6.78 -23.81 -24.89
C LEU A 38 7.30 -24.95 -25.80
N GLU A 39 6.50 -25.45 -26.73
CA GLU A 39 6.93 -26.50 -27.66
C GLU A 39 7.70 -25.99 -28.90
N GLU A 40 7.66 -24.69 -29.26
CA GLU A 40 8.12 -24.28 -30.61
C GLU A 40 9.26 -23.25 -30.76
N ILE A 41 9.68 -22.46 -29.74
CA ILE A 41 10.63 -21.35 -29.99
C ILE A 41 11.84 -21.34 -29.03
N LYS A 42 12.85 -22.11 -29.43
CA LYS A 42 14.32 -22.00 -29.24
C LYS A 42 14.88 -20.90 -28.32
N GLU A 43 15.18 -21.34 -27.11
CA GLU A 43 16.21 -21.00 -26.09
C GLU A 43 17.04 -19.68 -26.07
N ASP A 44 17.20 -18.88 -27.12
CA ASP A 44 18.10 -17.68 -27.08
C ASP A 44 17.33 -16.33 -27.04
N ASP A 45 16.21 -16.20 -27.75
CA ASP A 45 15.37 -14.97 -27.73
C ASP A 45 14.42 -14.90 -26.50
N ALA A 46 14.25 -16.03 -25.81
CA ALA A 46 13.40 -16.13 -24.62
C ALA A 46 14.03 -15.46 -23.38
N ASP A 47 15.37 -15.42 -23.28
CA ASP A 47 16.07 -14.77 -22.16
C ASP A 47 15.91 -13.24 -22.22
N ASP A 48 16.13 -12.61 -23.38
CA ASP A 48 16.07 -11.16 -23.50
C ASP A 48 14.64 -10.61 -23.35
N ASN A 49 13.62 -11.27 -23.94
CA ASN A 49 12.25 -10.81 -23.79
C ASN A 49 11.74 -11.00 -22.34
N SER A 50 12.08 -12.11 -21.69
CA SER A 50 11.71 -12.34 -20.28
C SER A 50 12.39 -11.35 -19.33
N ARG A 51 13.65 -10.97 -19.61
CA ARG A 51 14.39 -9.92 -18.89
C ARG A 51 13.76 -8.54 -19.04
N LEU A 52 13.35 -8.16 -20.26
CA LEU A 52 12.66 -6.90 -20.52
C LEU A 52 11.32 -6.83 -19.78
N GLU A 53 10.53 -7.90 -19.81
CA GLU A 53 9.27 -7.96 -19.08
C GLU A 53 9.47 -7.91 -17.56
N HIS A 54 10.55 -8.51 -17.04
CA HIS A 54 10.91 -8.37 -15.62
C HIS A 54 11.21 -6.91 -15.24
N GLN A 55 12.05 -6.23 -16.02
CA GLN A 55 12.37 -4.81 -15.79
C GLN A 55 11.13 -3.92 -15.87
N ARG A 56 10.26 -4.17 -16.86
CA ARG A 56 9.00 -3.45 -17.02
C ARG A 56 8.10 -3.61 -15.80
N ARG A 57 7.96 -4.83 -15.27
CA ARG A 57 7.20 -5.11 -14.05
C ARG A 57 7.80 -4.41 -12.83
N GLU A 58 9.13 -4.41 -12.69
CA GLU A 58 9.80 -3.74 -11.58
C GLU A 58 9.58 -2.22 -11.61
N ILE A 59 9.76 -1.58 -12.77
CA ILE A 59 9.53 -0.14 -12.95
C ILE A 59 8.06 0.21 -12.66
N ALA A 60 7.13 -0.60 -13.17
CA ALA A 60 5.70 -0.40 -12.94
C ALA A 60 5.35 -0.50 -11.44
N PHE A 61 5.93 -1.47 -10.74
CA PHE A 61 5.80 -1.65 -9.31
C PHE A 61 6.35 -0.44 -8.53
N GLU A 62 7.58 0.01 -8.84
CA GLU A 62 8.15 1.19 -8.19
C GLU A 62 7.30 2.44 -8.40
N SER A 63 6.81 2.63 -9.62
CA SER A 63 5.91 3.73 -9.96
C SER A 63 4.64 3.66 -9.10
N GLY A 64 4.07 2.47 -8.90
CA GLY A 64 2.93 2.27 -8.02
C GLY A 64 3.20 2.65 -6.57
N ILE A 65 4.33 2.21 -6.00
CA ILE A 65 4.73 2.60 -4.63
C ILE A 65 4.91 4.12 -4.50
N LYS A 66 5.54 4.77 -5.48
CA LYS A 66 5.71 6.23 -5.52
C LYS A 66 4.35 6.95 -5.61
N CYS A 67 3.41 6.42 -6.40
CA CYS A 67 2.05 6.96 -6.51
C CYS A 67 1.30 6.87 -5.17
N ILE A 68 1.43 5.77 -4.42
CA ILE A 68 0.86 5.63 -3.08
C ILE A 68 1.43 6.72 -2.16
N SER A 69 2.75 6.93 -2.18
CA SER A 69 3.37 7.96 -1.36
C SER A 69 2.88 9.38 -1.71
N LEU A 70 2.71 9.69 -2.99
CA LEU A 70 2.14 10.97 -3.44
C LEU A 70 0.69 11.12 -3.00
N LEU A 71 -0.12 10.06 -3.12
CA LEU A 71 -1.51 10.07 -2.72
C LEU A 71 -1.65 10.33 -1.21
N SER A 72 -0.87 9.63 -0.40
CA SER A 72 -0.82 9.86 1.05
C SER A 72 -0.26 11.23 1.43
N TYR A 73 0.57 11.85 0.60
CA TYR A 73 1.00 13.23 0.81
C TYR A 73 -0.16 14.22 0.55
N MET A 74 -0.94 14.00 -0.50
CA MET A 74 -2.14 14.80 -0.77
C MET A 74 -3.15 14.76 0.38
N THR A 75 -3.33 13.61 1.02
CA THR A 75 -4.22 13.47 2.19
C THR A 75 -3.69 14.12 3.47
N GLN A 76 -2.38 14.39 3.55
CA GLN A 76 -1.81 15.15 4.66
C GLN A 76 -2.05 16.65 4.53
N HIS A 77 -2.29 17.12 3.30
CA HIS A 77 -2.50 18.52 2.95
C HIS A 77 -3.93 18.83 2.49
N LEU A 78 -4.93 18.14 3.06
CA LEU A 78 -6.34 18.30 2.69
C LEU A 78 -6.87 19.74 2.82
N LYS A 79 -6.30 20.56 3.71
CA LYS A 79 -6.72 21.95 3.91
C LYS A 79 -6.30 22.88 2.77
N THR A 80 -5.21 22.56 2.07
CA THR A 80 -4.68 23.36 0.97
C THR A 80 -5.08 22.80 -0.40
N ILE A 81 -5.66 21.60 -0.43
CA ILE A 81 -6.02 20.94 -1.67
C ILE A 81 -7.33 21.52 -2.26
N PRO A 82 -7.41 21.72 -3.58
CA PRO A 82 -8.64 22.18 -4.20
C PRO A 82 -9.80 21.18 -4.00
N LEU A 83 -11.02 21.71 -3.82
CA LEU A 83 -12.24 20.91 -3.59
C LEU A 83 -12.47 19.83 -4.65
N GLY A 84 -12.15 20.13 -5.92
CA GLY A 84 -12.30 19.18 -7.02
C GLY A 84 -11.33 17.99 -6.91
N VAL A 85 -10.16 18.17 -6.31
CA VAL A 85 -9.23 17.08 -6.04
C VAL A 85 -9.77 16.21 -4.90
N LEU A 86 -10.23 16.83 -3.82
CA LEU A 86 -10.85 16.13 -2.70
C LEU A 86 -12.04 15.26 -3.14
N HIS A 87 -12.93 15.80 -3.99
CA HIS A 87 -14.05 15.05 -4.53
C HIS A 87 -13.60 13.86 -5.36
N ARG A 88 -12.56 14.01 -6.21
CA ARG A 88 -12.02 12.89 -6.97
C ARG A 88 -11.40 11.80 -6.08
N LEU A 89 -10.68 12.20 -5.03
CA LEU A 89 -10.09 11.26 -4.07
C LEU A 89 -11.18 10.42 -3.37
N LEU A 90 -12.25 11.07 -2.90
CA LEU A 90 -13.25 10.39 -2.08
C LEU A 90 -14.35 9.69 -2.89
N VAL A 91 -14.85 10.34 -3.94
CA VAL A 91 -16.07 9.89 -4.65
C VAL A 91 -15.74 9.16 -5.94
N VAL A 92 -14.80 9.68 -6.74
CA VAL A 92 -14.47 9.07 -8.05
C VAL A 92 -13.56 7.86 -7.88
N HIS A 93 -12.51 7.98 -7.07
CA HIS A 93 -11.48 6.95 -6.94
C HIS A 93 -11.61 6.08 -5.70
N ASP A 94 -12.47 6.46 -4.75
CA ASP A 94 -12.67 5.80 -3.46
C ASP A 94 -11.33 5.43 -2.78
N VAL A 95 -10.50 6.45 -2.58
CA VAL A 95 -9.16 6.31 -2.01
C VAL A 95 -9.16 5.64 -0.62
N PRO A 96 -10.13 5.90 0.29
CA PRO A 96 -10.18 5.16 1.55
C PRO A 96 -10.36 3.65 1.35
N LEU A 97 -11.21 3.23 0.41
CA LEU A 97 -11.37 1.80 0.08
C LEU A 97 -10.10 1.23 -0.58
N LEU A 98 -9.48 1.98 -1.50
CA LEU A 98 -8.20 1.59 -2.11
C LEU A 98 -7.12 1.33 -1.06
N PHE A 99 -6.95 2.26 -0.11
CA PHE A 99 -6.00 2.11 0.99
C PHE A 99 -6.33 0.92 1.90
N SER A 100 -7.62 0.66 2.15
CA SER A 100 -8.06 -0.51 2.91
C SER A 100 -7.62 -1.80 2.21
N ASN A 101 -7.84 -1.91 0.90
CA ASN A 101 -7.45 -3.09 0.13
C ASN A 101 -5.92 -3.27 0.10
N LEU A 102 -5.16 -2.19 -0.06
CA LEU A 102 -3.69 -2.22 -0.02
C LEU A 102 -3.15 -2.62 1.36
N LEU A 103 -3.88 -2.36 2.44
CA LEU A 103 -3.48 -2.79 3.79
C LEU A 103 -3.87 -4.24 4.07
N TYR A 104 -4.94 -4.73 3.43
CA TYR A 104 -5.35 -6.12 3.50
C TYR A 104 -4.37 -7.03 2.75
N GLU A 105 -4.01 -6.65 1.52
CA GLU A 105 -3.06 -7.36 0.67
C GLU A 105 -1.92 -6.40 0.25
N PRO A 106 -0.87 -6.26 1.08
CA PRO A 106 0.20 -5.29 0.84
C PRO A 106 1.12 -5.72 -0.31
N PRO A 107 1.14 -5.02 -1.46
CA PRO A 107 1.96 -5.40 -2.60
C PRO A 107 3.47 -5.25 -2.33
N TRP A 108 3.85 -4.49 -1.30
CA TRP A 108 5.24 -4.35 -0.84
C TRP A 108 5.69 -5.47 0.11
N SER A 109 4.88 -6.50 0.35
CA SER A 109 5.24 -7.66 1.16
C SER A 109 4.94 -8.94 0.39
N LYS A 110 5.92 -9.83 0.27
CA LYS A 110 5.73 -11.13 -0.37
C LYS A 110 6.54 -12.21 0.35
N GLU A 111 6.16 -13.46 0.14
CA GLU A 111 6.89 -14.63 0.64
C GLU A 111 7.59 -15.29 -0.55
N VAL A 112 8.88 -15.54 -0.43
CA VAL A 112 9.72 -16.16 -1.47
C VAL A 112 10.50 -17.27 -0.79
N ASP A 113 10.34 -18.51 -1.24
CA ASP A 113 11.05 -19.69 -0.71
C ASP A 113 10.91 -19.87 0.81
N GLY A 114 9.73 -19.55 1.36
CA GLY A 114 9.45 -19.59 2.81
C GLY A 114 10.04 -18.43 3.62
N GLU A 115 10.74 -17.50 2.96
CA GLU A 115 11.24 -16.27 3.57
C GLU A 115 10.36 -15.08 3.19
N ARG A 116 9.91 -14.33 4.20
CA ARG A 116 9.17 -13.09 3.94
C ARG A 116 10.13 -11.96 3.60
N VAL A 117 9.90 -11.34 2.45
CA VAL A 117 10.61 -10.16 1.97
C VAL A 117 9.66 -8.97 1.89
N ARG A 118 10.21 -7.78 2.12
CA ARG A 118 9.45 -6.53 2.07
C ARG A 118 10.23 -5.48 1.30
N TYR A 119 9.51 -4.69 0.51
CA TYR A 119 10.07 -3.58 -0.23
C TYR A 119 10.27 -2.35 0.67
N VAL A 120 11.52 -1.96 0.88
CA VAL A 120 11.90 -0.86 1.78
C VAL A 120 13.01 -0.03 1.14
N ASP A 121 12.77 1.27 1.03
CA ASP A 121 13.73 2.27 0.49
C ASP A 121 14.28 1.88 -0.89
N GLY A 122 13.40 1.45 -1.81
CA GLY A 122 13.78 1.14 -3.19
C GLY A 122 14.30 -0.29 -3.43
N LYS A 123 14.31 -1.15 -2.41
CA LYS A 123 14.88 -2.50 -2.52
C LYS A 123 14.05 -3.53 -1.76
N TRP A 124 13.97 -4.75 -2.29
CA TRP A 124 13.43 -5.90 -1.55
C TRP A 124 14.43 -6.36 -0.49
N LYS A 125 14.00 -6.40 0.76
CA LYS A 125 14.82 -6.83 1.91
C LYS A 125 14.17 -8.03 2.58
N LYS A 126 14.98 -9.04 2.90
CA LYS A 126 14.58 -10.13 3.78
C LYS A 126 14.30 -9.57 5.17
N LEU A 127 13.20 -9.98 5.77
CA LEU A 127 12.80 -9.50 7.08
C LEU A 127 13.11 -10.54 8.15
N SER A 128 13.51 -10.07 9.32
CA SER A 128 13.63 -10.91 10.50
C SER A 128 12.23 -11.24 11.07
N PRO A 129 12.09 -12.32 11.84
CA PRO A 129 10.82 -12.66 12.51
C PRO A 129 10.24 -11.52 13.35
N VAL A 130 11.11 -10.72 13.97
CA VAL A 130 10.73 -9.57 14.80
C VAL A 130 10.22 -8.40 13.95
N ASP A 131 10.74 -8.22 12.75
CA ASP A 131 10.34 -7.14 11.85
C ASP A 131 9.07 -7.45 11.05
N PHE A 132 8.67 -8.73 10.97
CA PHE A 132 7.39 -9.12 10.35
C PHE A 132 6.20 -8.45 11.03
N MET A 133 6.23 -8.40 12.37
CA MET A 133 5.15 -7.85 13.19
C MET A 133 5.21 -6.31 13.33
N LYS A 134 6.26 -5.67 12.83
CA LYS A 134 6.37 -4.21 12.82
C LYS A 134 5.62 -3.62 11.64
N ILE A 135 4.97 -2.48 11.91
CA ILE A 135 4.39 -1.63 10.88
C ILE A 135 5.53 -1.05 10.03
N SER A 136 5.48 -1.29 8.73
CA SER A 136 6.42 -0.71 7.78
C SER A 136 6.15 0.79 7.56
N LYS A 137 7.14 1.53 7.05
CA LYS A 137 6.99 2.95 6.72
C LYS A 137 5.80 3.18 5.78
N THR A 138 5.68 2.35 4.74
CA THR A 138 4.60 2.41 3.74
C THR A 138 3.24 2.14 4.37
N GLU A 139 3.10 1.10 5.18
CA GLU A 139 1.85 0.82 5.91
C GLU A 139 1.47 1.98 6.83
N GLY A 140 2.42 2.49 7.61
CA GLY A 140 2.19 3.61 8.51
C GLY A 140 1.71 4.86 7.77
N GLN A 141 2.32 5.16 6.61
CA GLN A 141 1.91 6.27 5.75
C GLN A 141 0.46 6.11 5.26
N ILE A 142 0.07 4.91 4.83
CA ILE A 142 -1.29 4.61 4.38
C ILE A 142 -2.28 4.70 5.55
N TRP A 143 -1.93 4.18 6.73
CA TRP A 143 -2.78 4.29 7.92
C TRP A 143 -3.04 5.74 8.31
N ILE A 144 -2.01 6.58 8.35
CA ILE A 144 -2.15 8.01 8.64
C ILE A 144 -3.06 8.67 7.60
N ALA A 145 -2.85 8.38 6.32
CA ALA A 145 -3.67 8.92 5.23
C ALA A 145 -5.14 8.49 5.35
N LEU A 146 -5.39 7.24 5.71
CA LEU A 146 -6.73 6.70 5.92
C LEU A 146 -7.44 7.38 7.09
N ILE A 147 -6.74 7.54 8.22
CA ILE A 147 -7.26 8.25 9.40
C ILE A 147 -7.60 9.70 9.03
N GLN A 148 -6.75 10.38 8.27
CA GLN A 148 -7.00 11.75 7.83
C GLN A 148 -8.25 11.86 6.95
N LEU A 149 -8.44 10.93 6.01
CA LEU A 149 -9.62 10.92 5.14
C LEU A 149 -10.92 10.56 5.88
N LEU A 150 -10.84 9.65 6.86
CA LEU A 150 -12.04 9.17 7.57
C LEU A 150 -12.45 10.07 8.74
N LEU A 151 -11.51 10.75 9.40
CA LEU A 151 -11.80 11.58 10.56
C LEU A 151 -11.95 13.07 10.23
N ASN A 152 -11.56 13.51 9.03
CA ASN A 152 -11.74 14.90 8.64
C ASN A 152 -13.23 15.20 8.35
N PRO A 153 -13.84 16.20 9.00
CA PRO A 153 -15.26 16.50 8.83
C PRO A 153 -15.64 16.90 7.39
N ASP A 154 -14.74 17.55 6.66
CA ASP A 154 -14.99 17.93 5.26
C ASP A 154 -14.99 16.71 4.33
N CYS A 155 -14.25 15.66 4.71
CA CYS A 155 -14.25 14.38 4.00
C CYS A 155 -15.49 13.57 4.34
N GLN A 156 -15.87 13.49 5.63
CA GLN A 156 -17.07 12.78 6.08
C GLN A 156 -18.36 13.27 5.42
N LYS A 157 -18.49 14.58 5.22
CA LYS A 157 -19.66 15.17 4.52
C LYS A 157 -19.77 14.72 3.06
N LYS A 158 -18.66 14.30 2.43
CA LYS A 158 -18.59 13.94 1.00
C LYS A 158 -18.47 12.45 0.76
N TYR A 159 -17.97 11.70 1.75
CA TYR A 159 -17.66 10.30 1.62
C TYR A 159 -18.82 9.46 2.12
N ASP A 160 -19.48 8.75 1.21
CA ASP A 160 -20.54 7.82 1.56
C ASP A 160 -19.95 6.51 2.10
N MET A 161 -20.17 6.30 3.39
CA MET A 161 -19.67 5.17 4.17
C MET A 161 -20.70 4.03 4.17
N SER A 162 -20.77 3.30 3.06
CA SER A 162 -21.66 2.14 2.92
C SER A 162 -21.24 0.97 3.83
N GLY A 163 -22.17 0.03 4.09
CA GLY A 163 -21.91 -1.16 4.91
C GLY A 163 -20.69 -1.96 4.42
N TYR A 164 -20.63 -2.23 3.11
CA TYR A 164 -19.49 -2.92 2.50
C TYR A 164 -18.15 -2.24 2.79
N LYS A 165 -18.07 -0.92 2.65
CA LYS A 165 -16.83 -0.17 2.89
C LYS A 165 -16.43 -0.24 4.37
N LYS A 166 -17.40 -0.26 5.29
CA LYS A 166 -17.15 -0.45 6.73
C LYS A 166 -16.58 -1.84 6.98
N ASP A 167 -17.15 -2.87 6.36
CA ASP A 167 -16.66 -4.24 6.52
C ASP A 167 -15.22 -4.39 6.02
N GLN A 168 -14.87 -3.77 4.89
CA GLN A 168 -13.50 -3.77 4.39
C GLN A 168 -12.51 -3.06 5.32
N LEU A 169 -12.91 -1.91 5.90
CA LEU A 169 -12.11 -1.22 6.92
C LEU A 169 -11.95 -2.05 8.20
N LEU A 170 -13.01 -2.72 8.64
CA LEU A 170 -12.98 -3.54 9.85
C LEU A 170 -12.11 -4.77 9.70
N LYS A 171 -11.96 -5.32 8.48
CA LYS A 171 -11.04 -6.46 8.22
C LYS A 171 -9.58 -6.11 8.49
N VAL A 172 -9.16 -4.88 8.18
CA VAL A 172 -7.75 -4.47 8.32
C VAL A 172 -7.39 -3.98 9.72
N LEU A 173 -8.38 -3.57 10.52
CA LEU A 173 -8.17 -2.99 11.84
C LEU A 173 -7.52 -3.94 12.87
N PRO A 174 -7.91 -5.23 12.99
CA PRO A 174 -7.28 -6.15 13.94
C PRO A 174 -5.79 -6.33 13.70
N ASN A 175 -5.38 -6.46 12.43
CA ASN A 175 -3.96 -6.61 12.07
C ASN A 175 -3.15 -5.37 12.47
N PHE A 176 -3.70 -4.17 12.22
CA PHE A 176 -3.07 -2.93 12.66
C PHE A 176 -2.93 -2.83 14.18
N LEU A 177 -4.01 -3.13 14.92
CA LEU A 177 -3.98 -3.11 16.39
C LEU A 177 -2.99 -4.14 16.95
N ALA A 178 -2.90 -5.33 16.34
CA ALA A 178 -1.92 -6.34 16.72
C ALA A 178 -0.48 -5.87 16.48
N LYS A 179 -0.21 -5.24 15.34
CA LYS A 179 1.11 -4.66 15.00
C LYS A 179 1.48 -3.47 15.90
N LEU A 180 0.50 -2.66 16.32
CA LEU A 180 0.71 -1.59 17.30
C LEU A 180 0.97 -2.13 18.70
N SER A 181 0.21 -3.14 19.13
CA SER A 181 0.36 -3.76 20.46
C SER A 181 1.69 -4.49 20.62
N THR A 182 2.19 -5.11 19.56
CA THR A 182 3.52 -5.74 19.55
C THR A 182 4.64 -4.70 19.57
N GLY A 183 4.48 -3.56 18.87
CA GLY A 183 5.34 -2.38 19.08
C GLY A 183 5.24 -1.79 20.50
N SER A 184 4.09 -1.97 21.16
CA SER A 184 3.84 -1.51 22.52
C SER A 184 4.57 -2.31 23.60
N LEU A 185 5.20 -3.46 23.32
CA LEU A 185 6.10 -4.08 24.32
C LEU A 185 7.33 -3.20 24.59
N PHE A 186 7.76 -2.40 23.61
CA PHE A 186 8.80 -1.38 23.79
C PHE A 186 8.28 -0.18 24.62
N ILE A 187 7.06 0.30 24.33
CA ILE A 187 6.41 1.39 25.10
C ILE A 187 6.05 0.94 26.53
N GLN A 188 5.65 -0.32 26.73
CA GLN A 188 5.36 -0.91 28.04
C GLN A 188 6.65 -1.13 28.85
N SER A 189 7.76 -1.52 28.20
CA SER A 189 9.09 -1.56 28.84
C SER A 189 9.53 -0.16 29.28
N ILE A 190 9.39 0.86 28.41
CA ILE A 190 9.70 2.27 28.74
C ILE A 190 8.78 2.79 29.86
N ARG A 191 7.47 2.47 29.85
CA ARG A 191 6.55 2.83 30.93
C ARG A 191 6.91 2.13 32.24
N SER A 192 7.24 0.84 32.21
CA SER A 192 7.64 0.07 33.40
C SER A 192 8.94 0.60 34.02
N GLN A 193 9.93 0.98 33.20
CA GLN A 193 11.18 1.61 33.65
C GLN A 193 10.96 3.01 34.26
N ARG A 194 9.98 3.78 33.75
CA ARG A 194 9.61 5.10 34.27
C ARG A 194 8.82 5.04 35.59
N TYR A 195 8.13 3.93 35.87
CA TYR A 195 7.48 3.69 37.16
C TYR A 195 8.48 3.24 38.23
N LYS A 196 9.49 2.43 37.88
CA LYS A 196 10.56 2.03 38.81
C LYS A 196 11.44 3.21 39.26
N SER A 197 11.87 4.07 38.34
CA SER A 197 12.66 5.28 38.65
C SER A 197 11.92 6.33 39.48
N LYS A 198 10.58 6.28 39.52
CA LYS A 198 9.76 7.18 40.34
C LYS A 198 9.51 6.64 41.75
N LEU A 199 9.64 5.33 41.96
CA LEU A 199 9.57 4.68 43.28
C LEU A 199 10.90 4.74 44.03
N GLU A 200 12.03 4.85 43.34
CA GLU A 200 13.36 5.03 43.96
C GLU A 200 13.66 6.49 44.38
N PHE A 201 12.81 7.45 44.00
CA PHE A 201 12.96 8.87 44.36
C PHE A 201 12.00 9.33 45.48
N ASP A 202 11.02 8.50 45.85
CA ASP A 202 10.03 8.75 46.92
C ASP A 202 10.25 7.80 48.14
N GLY A 203 11.44 7.19 48.25
CA GLY A 203 11.85 6.31 49.35
C GLY A 203 12.97 6.89 50.20
#